data_AF-A0A6C1P7J9-F1
#
_entry.id   AF-A0A6C1P7J9-F1
#
_cell.length_a   1.000
_cell.length_b   1.000
_cell.length_c   1.000
_cell.angle_alpha   90.00
_cell.angle_beta   90.00
_cell.angle_gamma   90.00
#
_symmetry.space_group_name_H-M   'P 1'
#
loop_
_entity.id
_entity.type
_entity.pdbx_description
1 polymer ?
#
loop_
_entity_poly.entity_id
_entity_poly.type
_entity_poly.pdbx_seq_one_letter_code
_entity_poly.pdbx_strand_id
1 'polypeptide(L)'
;MYEQEFALGDHVGAWDFGLDFSIAGNRLWLYKQFVIETKKNLLFNAAQDGLYGLAYFRENPDHWWSSLLWEFVYTKNQNGPWWAEDPDRPPGKSGQVNYYNHYLYQTGWTYHGRTIGSPLLYPRLEGGIKDQNRIANNRILAHHLGIEGRPISSVYYRALFTYSRNYGTYRERDLAEERGEVYFFTGGPEQVSLMLETEYRLPGPHNLVLLTSLGLDFGSVFPNRGGMLIGLRWIPR
;
A
#
# COMPACT_ATOMS: atom_id res chain seq x y z
N MET A 1 1.87 -13.44 28.30
CA MET A 1 0.47 -13.17 27.87
C MET A 1 0.41 -12.84 26.39
N TYR A 2 1.07 -11.78 25.90
CA TYR A 2 1.12 -11.47 24.46
C TYR A 2 1.74 -12.60 23.60
N GLU A 3 2.76 -13.30 24.11
CA GLU A 3 3.49 -14.37 23.37
C GLU A 3 2.59 -15.52 22.86
N GLN A 4 1.42 -15.73 23.46
CA GLN A 4 0.49 -16.76 23.00
C GLN A 4 -0.21 -16.41 21.69
N GLU A 5 -0.40 -15.12 21.37
CA GLU A 5 -1.06 -14.68 20.13
C GLU A 5 -0.09 -14.56 18.94
N PHE A 6 1.13 -14.05 19.18
CA PHE A 6 2.16 -13.79 18.16
C PHE A 6 3.14 -14.97 17.93
N ALA A 7 3.16 -15.96 18.83
CA ALA A 7 4.25 -16.94 18.97
C ALA A 7 5.60 -16.28 19.35
N LEU A 8 6.69 -17.04 19.32
CA LEU A 8 8.03 -16.52 19.58
C LEU A 8 8.61 -15.90 18.31
N GLY A 9 9.08 -14.66 18.39
CA GLY A 9 9.55 -13.87 17.25
C GLY A 9 8.52 -12.82 16.82
N ASP A 10 8.50 -12.51 15.53
CA ASP A 10 7.56 -11.63 14.84
C ASP A 10 7.28 -12.22 13.46
N HIS A 11 6.02 -12.22 13.05
CA HIS A 11 5.51 -13.08 11.98
C HIS A 11 4.45 -12.34 11.17
N VAL A 12 4.85 -11.80 10.01
CA VAL A 12 3.94 -11.24 9.01
C VAL A 12 3.87 -12.17 7.81
N GLY A 13 2.66 -12.38 7.30
CA GLY A 13 2.41 -13.16 6.09
C GLY A 13 1.12 -12.72 5.40
N ALA A 14 0.71 -13.46 4.38
CA ALA A 14 -0.52 -13.22 3.65
C ALA A 14 -1.21 -14.52 3.20
N TRP A 15 -2.53 -14.45 3.02
CA TRP A 15 -3.25 -15.38 2.16
C TRP A 15 -3.64 -14.66 0.87
N ASP A 16 -3.21 -15.18 -0.27
CA ASP A 16 -3.47 -14.61 -1.59
C ASP A 16 -4.39 -15.51 -2.41
N PHE A 17 -5.50 -14.94 -2.88
CA PHE A 17 -6.47 -15.62 -3.74
C PHE A 17 -6.65 -14.84 -5.05
N GLY A 18 -6.76 -15.56 -6.17
CA GLY A 18 -6.99 -14.97 -7.48
C GLY A 18 -7.94 -15.81 -8.33
N LEU A 19 -8.74 -15.14 -9.16
CA LEU A 19 -9.61 -15.72 -10.17
C LEU A 19 -9.26 -15.08 -11.52
N ASP A 20 -8.98 -15.92 -12.52
CA ASP A 20 -8.53 -15.50 -13.84
C ASP A 20 -9.53 -15.92 -14.91
N PHE A 21 -9.95 -14.98 -15.76
CA PHE A 21 -11.00 -15.18 -16.74
C PHE A 21 -10.55 -14.69 -18.12
N SER A 22 -10.69 -15.54 -19.13
CA SER A 22 -10.62 -15.12 -20.53
C SER A 22 -12.02 -14.74 -21.03
N ILE A 23 -12.17 -13.51 -21.54
CA ILE A 23 -13.44 -12.92 -21.98
C ILE A 23 -13.22 -12.30 -23.36
N ALA A 24 -13.63 -13.03 -24.41
CA ALA A 24 -13.47 -12.66 -25.81
C ALA A 24 -12.03 -12.20 -26.14
N GLY A 25 -11.04 -13.08 -25.88
CA GLY A 25 -9.61 -12.83 -26.10
C GLY A 25 -8.92 -12.03 -24.99
N ASN A 26 -9.63 -11.09 -24.37
CA ASN A 26 -9.13 -10.26 -23.27
C ASN A 26 -9.08 -11.04 -21.94
N ARG A 27 -8.27 -10.60 -20.98
CA ARG A 27 -8.11 -11.25 -19.67
C ARG A 27 -8.59 -10.34 -18.54
N LEU A 28 -9.40 -10.87 -17.63
CA LEU A 28 -9.80 -10.23 -16.38
C LEU A 28 -9.23 -11.05 -15.21
N TRP A 29 -8.45 -10.40 -14.35
CA TRP A 29 -7.89 -10.98 -13.14
C TRP A 29 -8.46 -10.25 -11.92
N LEU A 30 -9.14 -11.00 -11.05
CA LEU A 30 -9.66 -10.52 -9.76
C LEU A 30 -8.84 -11.16 -8.65
N TYR A 31 -8.36 -10.39 -7.67
CA TYR A 31 -7.55 -10.92 -6.58
C TYR A 31 -7.85 -10.27 -5.22
N LYS A 32 -7.56 -11.01 -4.15
CA LYS A 32 -7.73 -10.59 -2.77
C LYS A 32 -6.59 -11.14 -1.92
N GLN A 33 -5.81 -10.23 -1.35
CA GLN A 33 -4.82 -10.48 -0.31
C GLN A 33 -5.44 -10.23 1.08
N PHE A 34 -5.24 -11.16 2.01
CA PHE A 34 -5.54 -11.01 3.43
C PHE A 34 -4.23 -10.93 4.23
N VAL A 35 -4.13 -10.00 5.18
CA VAL A 35 -2.93 -9.83 6.03
C VAL A 35 -2.94 -10.83 7.18
N ILE A 36 -1.81 -11.48 7.46
CA ILE A 36 -1.61 -12.39 8.60
C ILE A 36 -0.58 -11.79 9.55
N GLU A 37 -1.02 -11.43 10.76
CA GLU A 37 -0.17 -10.85 11.83
C GLU A 37 -0.37 -11.56 13.19
N THR A 38 -1.48 -12.29 13.34
CA THR A 38 -1.79 -13.06 14.53
C THR A 38 -2.46 -14.37 14.13
N LYS A 39 -2.48 -15.34 15.05
CA LYS A 39 -3.21 -16.61 14.87
C LYS A 39 -4.70 -16.42 14.53
N LYS A 40 -5.31 -15.29 14.92
CA LYS A 40 -6.71 -14.94 14.57
C LYS A 40 -6.86 -14.63 13.08
N ASN A 41 -5.85 -14.05 12.43
CA ASN A 41 -5.90 -13.71 11.00
C ASN A 41 -5.71 -14.95 10.10
N LEU A 42 -5.06 -16.02 10.58
CA LEU A 42 -5.05 -17.33 9.90
C LEU A 42 -6.46 -17.89 9.68
N LEU A 43 -7.42 -17.50 10.53
CA LEU A 43 -8.83 -17.88 10.48
C LEU A 43 -9.72 -16.76 9.88
N PHE A 44 -9.14 -15.89 9.05
CA PHE A 44 -9.81 -14.77 8.36
C PHE A 44 -10.51 -13.76 9.29
N ASN A 45 -10.11 -13.65 10.56
CA ASN A 45 -10.55 -12.52 11.38
C ASN A 45 -10.00 -11.21 10.79
N ALA A 46 -10.85 -10.19 10.71
CA ALA A 46 -10.65 -8.99 9.89
C ALA A 46 -10.47 -9.26 8.39
N ALA A 47 -11.27 -10.16 7.79
CA ALA A 47 -11.31 -10.44 6.35
C ALA A 47 -11.44 -9.18 5.44
N GLN A 48 -12.00 -8.09 5.97
CA GLN A 48 -12.08 -6.79 5.30
C GLN A 48 -10.72 -6.09 5.11
N ASP A 49 -9.70 -6.45 5.89
CA ASP A 49 -8.36 -5.86 5.80
C ASP A 49 -7.49 -6.58 4.74
N GLY A 50 -6.52 -5.86 4.16
CA GLY A 50 -5.66 -6.27 3.06
C GLY A 50 -5.98 -5.55 1.74
N LEU A 51 -5.59 -6.15 0.62
CA LEU A 51 -5.69 -5.58 -0.73
C LEU A 51 -6.73 -6.32 -1.57
N TYR A 52 -7.61 -5.57 -2.22
CA TYR A 52 -8.55 -6.05 -3.25
C TYR A 52 -8.08 -5.53 -4.61
N GLY A 53 -8.00 -6.38 -5.62
CA GLY A 53 -7.46 -6.04 -6.93
C GLY A 53 -8.35 -6.48 -8.08
N LEU A 54 -8.44 -5.62 -9.10
CA LEU A 54 -9.04 -5.90 -10.40
C LEU A 54 -8.08 -5.39 -11.47
N ALA A 55 -7.57 -6.30 -12.29
CA ALA A 55 -6.76 -5.99 -13.45
C ALA A 55 -7.41 -6.53 -14.73
N TYR A 56 -7.48 -5.71 -15.77
CA TYR A 56 -8.01 -6.09 -17.08
C TYR A 56 -6.97 -5.82 -18.16
N PHE A 57 -6.69 -6.83 -18.98
CA PHE A 57 -5.65 -6.83 -20.00
C PHE A 57 -6.29 -7.12 -21.37
N ARG A 58 -5.96 -6.33 -22.38
CA ARG A 58 -6.39 -6.58 -23.76
C ARG A 58 -5.59 -7.69 -24.42
N GLU A 59 -6.24 -8.38 -25.36
CA GLU A 59 -5.56 -9.29 -26.28
C GLU A 59 -4.55 -8.55 -27.20
N ASN A 60 -4.86 -7.29 -27.56
CA ASN A 60 -3.99 -6.42 -28.35
C ASN A 60 -3.15 -5.50 -27.45
N PRO A 61 -1.83 -5.73 -27.30
CA PRO A 61 -0.94 -4.91 -26.48
C PRO A 61 -0.50 -3.60 -27.15
N ASP A 62 -0.77 -3.43 -28.46
CA ASP A 62 -0.41 -2.24 -29.24
C ASP A 62 -1.60 -1.27 -29.40
N HIS A 63 -2.68 -1.50 -28.66
CA HIS A 63 -3.78 -0.55 -28.52
C HIS A 63 -3.36 0.65 -27.62
N TRP A 64 -4.00 1.81 -27.81
CA TRP A 64 -3.68 3.04 -27.06
C TRP A 64 -3.89 2.94 -25.54
N TRP A 65 -4.64 1.93 -25.11
CA TRP A 65 -4.51 1.33 -23.78
C TRP A 65 -4.47 -0.20 -23.88
N SER A 66 -3.48 -0.84 -23.25
CA SER A 66 -3.29 -2.29 -23.18
C SER A 66 -3.90 -2.87 -21.91
N SER A 67 -3.68 -2.22 -20.76
CA SER A 67 -4.07 -2.74 -19.45
C SER A 67 -4.67 -1.64 -18.55
N LEU A 68 -5.59 -2.06 -17.68
CA LEU A 68 -6.23 -1.25 -16.66
C LEU A 68 -6.10 -1.97 -15.30
N LEU A 69 -5.80 -1.21 -14.25
CA LEU A 69 -5.66 -1.69 -12.88
C LEU A 69 -6.50 -0.82 -11.93
N TRP A 70 -7.20 -1.46 -11.02
CA TRP A 70 -7.73 -0.84 -9.80
C TRP A 70 -7.37 -1.72 -8.60
N GLU A 71 -6.83 -1.11 -7.56
CA GLU A 71 -6.64 -1.76 -6.26
C GLU A 71 -7.25 -0.92 -5.15
N PHE A 72 -7.76 -1.60 -4.12
CA PHE A 72 -8.27 -1.01 -2.90
C PHE A 72 -7.55 -1.63 -1.71
N VAL A 73 -6.79 -0.83 -0.98
CA VAL A 73 -6.08 -1.26 0.23
C VAL A 73 -6.80 -0.70 1.44
N TYR A 74 -7.21 -1.60 2.34
CA TYR A 74 -7.89 -1.25 3.57
C TYR A 74 -7.19 -1.99 4.72
N THR A 75 -6.75 -1.28 5.75
CA THR A 75 -6.07 -1.87 6.93
C THR A 75 -6.54 -1.22 8.23
N LYS A 76 -7.74 -0.65 8.21
CA LYS A 76 -8.23 0.21 9.29
C LYS A 76 -8.84 -0.57 10.44
N ASN A 77 -9.29 -1.81 10.20
CA ASN A 77 -10.04 -2.58 11.21
C ASN A 77 -9.12 -3.23 12.25
N GLN A 78 -8.06 -3.94 11.84
CA GLN A 78 -7.07 -4.55 12.73
C GLN A 78 -7.67 -5.41 13.85
N ASN A 79 -8.67 -6.24 13.50
CA ASN A 79 -9.51 -7.04 14.40
C ASN A 79 -10.49 -6.24 15.30
N GLY A 80 -10.66 -4.94 15.07
CA GLY A 80 -11.58 -4.03 15.79
C GLY A 80 -10.87 -3.03 16.73
N PRO A 81 -11.60 -2.13 17.41
CA PRO A 81 -11.12 -1.48 18.65
C PRO A 81 -10.98 -2.52 19.79
N TRP A 82 -10.59 -2.10 21.01
CA TRP A 82 -10.38 -3.05 22.13
C TRP A 82 -11.66 -3.80 22.55
N TRP A 83 -11.49 -5.03 23.07
CA TRP A 83 -12.51 -5.89 23.72
C TRP A 83 -13.19 -5.32 24.99
N ALA A 84 -13.18 -4.00 25.15
CA ALA A 84 -13.77 -3.24 26.26
C ALA A 84 -14.68 -2.08 25.80
N GLU A 85 -14.65 -1.69 24.52
CA GLU A 85 -15.50 -0.62 23.94
C GLU A 85 -16.79 -1.17 23.30
N ASP A 86 -16.95 -2.50 23.24
CA ASP A 86 -18.03 -3.20 22.55
C ASP A 86 -18.97 -3.88 23.57
N PRO A 87 -20.18 -3.32 23.83
CA PRO A 87 -21.07 -3.84 24.88
C PRO A 87 -21.76 -5.15 24.50
N ASP A 88 -21.76 -5.55 23.22
CA ASP A 88 -22.44 -6.75 22.73
C ASP A 88 -21.52 -7.98 22.70
N ARG A 89 -20.27 -7.87 23.21
CA ARG A 89 -19.27 -8.95 23.17
C ARG A 89 -18.75 -9.35 24.58
N PRO A 90 -18.31 -10.61 24.76
CA PRO A 90 -17.78 -11.09 26.04
C PRO A 90 -16.59 -10.23 26.53
N PRO A 91 -16.57 -9.82 27.81
CA PRO A 91 -15.61 -8.82 28.29
C PRO A 91 -14.14 -9.19 28.14
N GLY A 92 -13.34 -8.18 27.80
CA GLY A 92 -11.95 -8.09 28.27
C GLY A 92 -10.93 -7.40 27.23
N LYS A 93 -9.05 -8.46 25.62
CA LYS A 93 -7.88 -8.16 24.72
C LYS A 93 -8.13 -8.84 23.37
N SER A 94 -8.70 -8.09 22.45
CA SER A 94 -8.81 -8.43 21.03
C SER A 94 -9.11 -7.15 20.27
N GLY A 95 -8.65 -7.05 19.03
CA GLY A 95 -8.60 -5.79 18.30
C GLY A 95 -7.27 -5.04 18.46
N GLN A 96 -7.17 -3.89 17.81
CA GLN A 96 -5.99 -3.03 17.71
C GLN A 96 -4.68 -3.75 17.31
N VAL A 97 -4.76 -4.77 16.45
CA VAL A 97 -3.56 -5.47 15.96
C VAL A 97 -2.69 -4.52 15.15
N ASN A 98 -1.58 -4.13 15.72
CA ASN A 98 -0.75 -3.02 15.25
C ASN A 98 0.11 -3.43 14.04
N TYR A 99 -0.50 -3.58 12.86
CA TYR A 99 0.13 -4.16 11.67
C TYR A 99 1.56 -3.64 11.39
N TYR A 100 2.47 -4.54 11.01
CA TYR A 100 3.87 -4.30 10.73
C TYR A 100 4.69 -3.80 11.94
N ASN A 101 4.16 -3.83 13.17
CA ASN A 101 4.85 -3.40 14.39
C ASN A 101 4.81 -4.47 15.49
N HIS A 102 5.98 -4.84 16.00
CA HIS A 102 6.10 -5.78 17.13
C HIS A 102 6.65 -5.13 18.41
N TYR A 103 6.38 -5.73 19.57
CA TYR A 103 6.79 -5.17 20.86
C TYR A 103 8.29 -5.42 21.17
N LEU A 104 8.87 -6.48 20.60
CA LEU A 104 10.31 -6.77 20.69
C LEU A 104 11.10 -6.01 19.61
N TYR A 105 10.64 -6.07 18.36
CA TYR A 105 11.29 -5.39 17.23
C TYR A 105 10.73 -3.98 17.10
N GLN A 106 11.31 -3.06 17.87
CA GLN A 106 10.80 -1.68 18.06
C GLN A 106 10.82 -0.81 16.78
N THR A 107 11.49 -1.26 15.73
CA THR A 107 11.49 -0.69 14.38
C THR A 107 10.31 -1.16 13.51
N GLY A 108 9.57 -2.17 13.96
CA GLY A 108 8.63 -2.92 13.11
C GLY A 108 9.31 -3.50 11.87
N TRP A 109 8.51 -3.76 10.85
CA TRP A 109 8.95 -4.20 9.53
C TRP A 109 9.53 -3.04 8.72
N THR A 110 10.70 -2.55 9.14
CA THR A 110 11.46 -1.52 8.44
C THR A 110 12.93 -1.89 8.24
N TYR A 111 13.52 -1.40 7.15
CA TYR A 111 14.94 -1.45 6.86
C TYR A 111 15.41 -0.07 6.39
N HIS A 112 16.45 0.48 7.03
CA HIS A 112 16.95 1.86 6.81
C HIS A 112 15.84 2.94 6.70
N GLY A 113 14.84 2.88 7.60
CA GLY A 113 13.74 3.85 7.65
C GLY A 113 12.70 3.71 6.54
N ARG A 114 12.68 2.59 5.80
CA ARG A 114 11.68 2.26 4.79
C ARG A 114 10.95 0.97 5.18
N THR A 115 9.66 0.89 4.89
CA THR A 115 8.83 -0.29 5.15
C THR A 115 9.26 -1.49 4.30
N ILE A 116 9.25 -2.68 4.91
CA ILE A 116 9.35 -3.97 4.23
C ILE A 116 7.91 -4.45 3.99
N GLY A 117 7.49 -4.61 2.73
CA GLY A 117 6.10 -4.93 2.37
C GLY A 117 5.40 -3.73 1.72
N SER A 118 4.15 -3.45 2.13
CA SER A 118 3.35 -2.38 1.53
C SER A 118 3.97 -0.98 1.73
N PRO A 119 4.22 -0.20 0.65
CA PRO A 119 4.80 1.15 0.75
C PRO A 119 3.78 2.20 1.24
N LEU A 120 2.49 1.87 1.30
CA LEU A 120 1.43 2.76 1.81
C LEU A 120 1.34 2.73 3.33
N LEU A 121 1.96 1.73 3.98
CA LEU A 121 2.19 1.75 5.42
C LEU A 121 3.61 2.29 5.63
N TYR A 122 3.81 3.29 6.48
CA TYR A 122 5.10 3.99 6.59
C TYR A 122 5.49 4.33 8.03
N PRO A 123 6.81 4.37 8.32
CA PRO A 123 7.32 4.87 9.58
C PRO A 123 7.13 6.39 9.72
N ARG A 124 7.29 6.89 10.95
CA ARG A 124 7.16 8.32 11.25
C ARG A 124 8.15 9.13 10.41
N LEU A 125 7.63 10.14 9.70
CA LEU A 125 8.39 10.90 8.70
C LEU A 125 9.43 11.83 9.34
N GLU A 126 9.04 12.59 10.36
CA GLU A 126 9.93 13.41 11.19
C GLU A 126 9.55 13.31 12.69
N GLY A 127 10.51 13.56 13.57
CA GLY A 127 10.59 12.92 14.90
C GLY A 127 9.58 13.36 15.98
N GLY A 128 9.11 12.40 16.77
CA GLY A 128 8.24 12.59 17.94
C GLY A 128 6.96 11.76 17.81
N ILE A 129 6.81 10.59 18.44
CA ILE A 129 7.42 10.11 19.68
C ILE A 129 8.90 9.69 19.50
N LYS A 130 9.73 9.94 20.51
CA LYS A 130 11.16 9.60 20.50
C LYS A 130 11.41 8.08 20.48
N ASP A 131 12.59 7.73 19.97
CA ASP A 131 13.32 6.47 20.15
C ASP A 131 12.76 5.18 19.51
N GLN A 132 11.68 5.22 18.73
CA GLN A 132 11.21 4.02 17.99
C GLN A 132 10.82 4.32 16.54
N ASN A 133 11.65 3.85 15.59
CA ASN A 133 11.44 3.92 14.13
C ASN A 133 10.32 2.95 13.65
N ARG A 134 9.20 2.89 14.37
CA ARG A 134 8.05 2.01 14.09
C ARG A 134 7.28 2.50 12.87
N ILE A 135 6.44 1.63 12.28
CA ILE A 135 5.38 2.04 11.34
C ILE A 135 4.36 2.91 12.09
N ALA A 136 4.32 4.21 11.76
CA ALA A 136 3.45 5.18 12.41
C ALA A 136 2.08 5.29 11.75
N ASN A 137 1.97 4.88 10.49
CA ASN A 137 0.72 4.73 9.78
C ASN A 137 0.62 3.32 9.20
N ASN A 138 -0.18 2.47 9.86
CA ASN A 138 -0.53 1.13 9.41
C ASN A 138 -2.05 0.94 9.17
N ARG A 139 -2.87 1.96 9.47
CA ARG A 139 -4.33 2.00 9.26
C ARG A 139 -4.68 2.95 8.12
N ILE A 140 -4.91 2.40 6.93
CA ILE A 140 -5.27 3.19 5.74
C ILE A 140 -6.59 2.75 5.14
N LEU A 141 -7.15 3.66 4.34
CA LEU A 141 -8.01 3.37 3.21
C LEU A 141 -7.37 4.02 1.99
N ALA A 142 -7.05 3.25 0.95
CA ALA A 142 -6.41 3.76 -0.26
C ALA A 142 -6.98 3.13 -1.53
N HIS A 143 -7.02 3.92 -2.60
CA HIS A 143 -7.30 3.47 -3.96
C HIS A 143 -6.06 3.70 -4.83
N HIS A 144 -5.62 2.64 -5.51
CA HIS A 144 -4.62 2.71 -6.58
C HIS A 144 -5.31 2.49 -7.93
N LEU A 145 -4.86 3.20 -8.95
CA LEU A 145 -5.34 3.10 -10.33
C LEU A 145 -4.13 3.09 -11.25
N GLY A 146 -4.16 2.23 -12.27
CA GLY A 146 -3.14 2.16 -13.31
C GLY A 146 -3.76 2.04 -14.70
N ILE A 147 -3.12 2.68 -15.67
CA ILE A 147 -3.41 2.52 -17.11
C ILE A 147 -2.10 2.56 -17.88
N GLU A 148 -1.96 1.68 -18.86
CA GLU A 148 -0.82 1.62 -19.77
C GLU A 148 -1.26 1.35 -21.21
N GLY A 149 -0.40 1.59 -22.19
CA GLY A 149 -0.66 1.27 -23.59
C GLY A 149 0.33 1.86 -24.58
N ARG A 150 0.01 1.75 -25.87
CA ARG A 150 0.80 2.32 -26.98
C ARG A 150 -0.04 3.26 -27.85
N PRO A 151 -0.04 4.58 -27.59
CA PRO A 151 -0.79 5.53 -28.42
C PRO A 151 -0.24 5.61 -29.85
N ILE A 152 1.04 5.30 -30.05
CA ILE A 152 1.69 5.03 -31.35
C ILE A 152 2.73 3.91 -31.16
N SER A 153 3.08 3.20 -32.23
CA SER A 153 3.98 2.02 -32.17
C SER A 153 5.40 2.29 -31.65
N SER A 154 5.83 3.54 -31.58
CA SER A 154 7.12 3.96 -31.03
C SER A 154 7.07 4.43 -29.57
N VAL A 155 5.88 4.57 -28.97
CA VAL A 155 5.68 5.05 -27.59
C VAL A 155 4.87 4.04 -26.79
N TYR A 156 5.42 3.56 -25.68
CA TYR A 156 4.64 2.99 -24.58
C TYR A 156 4.54 4.02 -23.44
N TYR A 157 3.44 4.00 -22.69
CA TYR A 157 3.30 4.76 -21.44
C TYR A 157 2.67 3.92 -20.34
N ARG A 158 2.92 4.34 -19.10
CA ARG A 158 2.25 3.84 -17.90
C ARG A 158 1.93 5.02 -16.99
N ALA A 159 0.66 5.23 -16.71
CA ALA A 159 0.18 6.26 -15.78
C ALA A 159 -0.42 5.59 -14.53
N LEU A 160 -0.03 6.06 -13.35
CA LEU A 160 -0.52 5.58 -12.07
C LEU A 160 -1.07 6.75 -11.24
N PHE A 161 -2.10 6.45 -10.46
CA PHE A 161 -2.70 7.34 -9.47
C PHE A 161 -2.87 6.57 -8.17
N THR A 162 -2.53 7.19 -7.05
CA THR A 162 -2.85 6.69 -5.70
C THR A 162 -3.50 7.81 -4.90
N TYR A 163 -4.62 7.52 -4.24
CA TYR A 163 -5.20 8.34 -3.19
C TYR A 163 -5.30 7.52 -1.91
N SER A 164 -4.97 8.12 -0.77
CA SER A 164 -5.05 7.47 0.54
C SER A 164 -5.57 8.39 1.63
N ARG A 165 -6.33 7.83 2.57
CA ARG A 165 -6.66 8.43 3.87
C ARG A 165 -5.97 7.66 4.97
N ASN A 166 -5.31 8.39 5.86
CA ASN A 166 -4.30 7.86 6.76
C ASN A 166 -4.75 8.03 8.21
N TYR A 167 -4.89 6.95 8.96
CA TYR A 167 -5.43 6.94 10.34
C TYR A 167 -4.37 6.59 11.39
N GLY A 168 -3.09 6.49 10.98
CA GLY A 168 -1.96 6.23 11.84
C GLY A 168 -1.94 4.80 12.38
N THR A 169 -1.81 4.66 13.71
CA THR A 169 -2.05 3.41 14.43
C THR A 169 -3.29 3.56 15.32
N TYR A 170 -3.69 2.51 16.05
CA TYR A 170 -4.59 2.70 17.20
C TYR A 170 -3.81 3.24 18.41
N ARG A 171 -2.69 2.62 18.77
CA ARG A 171 -1.94 2.95 20.01
C ARG A 171 -1.46 4.41 20.09
N GLU A 172 -1.06 5.04 18.98
CA GLU A 172 -0.65 6.46 18.99
C GLU A 172 -1.85 7.42 19.02
N ARG A 173 -3.06 7.00 18.63
CA ARG A 173 -4.31 7.77 18.88
C ARG A 173 -4.59 7.80 20.38
N ASP A 174 -4.67 6.61 20.98
CA ASP A 174 -5.11 6.44 22.37
C ASP A 174 -4.16 7.15 23.34
N LEU A 175 -2.83 7.03 23.12
CA LEU A 175 -1.80 7.74 23.89
C LEU A 175 -1.82 9.26 23.71
N ALA A 176 -2.34 9.79 22.61
CA ALA A 176 -2.49 11.24 22.42
C ALA A 176 -3.75 11.76 23.14
N GLU A 177 -4.84 10.99 23.07
CA GLU A 177 -6.09 11.27 23.79
C GLU A 177 -5.89 11.26 25.32
N GLU A 178 -5.18 10.26 25.86
CA GLU A 178 -4.78 10.18 27.28
C GLU A 178 -4.00 11.41 27.79
N ARG A 179 -3.36 12.17 26.88
CA ARG A 179 -2.51 13.33 27.20
C ARG A 179 -3.13 14.68 26.83
N GLY A 180 -4.25 14.70 26.13
CA GLY A 180 -4.79 15.90 25.49
C GLY A 180 -3.89 16.44 24.34
N GLU A 181 -3.06 15.59 23.74
CA GLU A 181 -2.20 15.94 22.59
C GLU A 181 -3.01 15.87 21.27
N VAL A 182 -2.72 16.77 20.33
CA VAL A 182 -3.35 16.74 18.99
C VAL A 182 -2.77 15.59 18.16
N TYR A 183 -3.53 14.52 18.00
CA TYR A 183 -3.13 13.38 17.18
C TYR A 183 -3.11 13.73 15.68
N PHE A 184 -1.94 13.64 15.05
CA PHE A 184 -1.71 14.04 13.65
C PHE A 184 -2.69 13.42 12.64
N PHE A 185 -3.08 12.16 12.83
CA PHE A 185 -3.98 11.45 11.92
C PHE A 185 -5.48 11.66 12.23
N THR A 186 -5.83 12.64 13.07
CA THR A 186 -7.22 13.06 13.32
C THR A 186 -7.87 13.55 12.03
N GLY A 187 -9.14 13.20 11.81
CA GLY A 187 -9.85 13.45 10.56
C GLY A 187 -9.43 12.55 9.38
N GLY A 188 -8.34 11.79 9.51
CA GLY A 188 -7.84 10.88 8.47
C GLY A 188 -7.23 11.64 7.27
N PRO A 189 -6.09 12.34 7.46
CA PRO A 189 -5.44 13.17 6.45
C PRO A 189 -5.17 12.43 5.14
N GLU A 190 -5.25 13.20 4.06
CA GLU A 190 -5.27 12.69 2.70
C GLU A 190 -3.90 12.87 2.03
N GLN A 191 -3.55 11.93 1.16
CA GLN A 191 -2.37 12.00 0.30
C GLN A 191 -2.72 11.49 -1.10
N VAL A 192 -2.31 12.24 -2.12
CA VAL A 192 -2.31 11.83 -3.52
C VAL A 192 -0.87 11.67 -4.01
N SER A 193 -0.66 10.65 -4.83
CA SER A 193 0.58 10.41 -5.58
C SER A 193 0.22 10.11 -7.03
N LEU A 194 0.90 10.77 -7.98
CA LEU A 194 0.77 10.57 -9.42
C LEU A 194 2.11 10.09 -9.99
N MET A 195 2.04 9.21 -10.98
CA MET A 195 3.21 8.83 -11.79
C MET A 195 2.83 8.77 -13.27
N LEU A 196 3.66 9.34 -14.13
CA LEU A 196 3.61 9.12 -15.58
C LEU A 196 4.98 8.69 -16.07
N GLU A 197 5.03 7.50 -16.66
CA GLU A 197 6.21 6.94 -17.33
C GLU A 197 5.97 6.84 -18.83
N THR A 198 7.01 7.07 -19.63
CA THR A 198 7.00 6.76 -21.07
C THR A 198 8.30 6.09 -21.51
N GLU A 199 8.17 5.19 -22.48
CA GLU A 199 9.27 4.60 -23.23
C GLU A 199 9.13 4.97 -24.71
N TYR A 200 10.02 5.82 -25.22
CA TYR A 200 10.04 6.24 -26.62
C TYR A 200 11.20 5.60 -27.37
N ARG A 201 10.90 4.75 -28.36
CA ARG A 201 11.90 4.15 -29.25
C ARG A 201 12.40 5.20 -30.23
N LEU A 202 13.66 5.60 -30.09
CA LEU A 202 14.29 6.60 -30.93
C LEU A 202 14.45 6.07 -32.37
N PRO A 203 14.20 6.90 -33.41
CA PRO A 203 14.46 6.53 -34.79
C PRO A 203 15.97 6.46 -35.06
N GLY A 204 16.39 5.46 -35.85
CA GLY A 204 17.79 5.27 -36.25
C GLY A 204 18.28 3.83 -36.07
N PRO A 205 19.54 3.54 -36.45
CA PRO A 205 20.06 2.16 -36.48
C PRO A 205 20.43 1.60 -35.10
N HIS A 206 20.51 2.44 -34.07
CA HIS A 206 21.18 2.13 -32.79
C HIS A 206 20.29 1.46 -31.72
N ASN A 207 19.03 1.12 -32.01
CA ASN A 207 18.12 0.45 -31.07
C ASN A 207 18.04 1.13 -29.67
N LEU A 208 17.90 2.45 -29.65
CA LEU A 208 17.83 3.22 -28.40
C LEU A 208 16.37 3.49 -27.98
N VAL A 209 16.11 3.43 -26.68
CA VAL A 209 14.84 3.81 -26.06
C VAL A 209 15.11 4.90 -25.02
N LEU A 210 14.49 6.06 -25.22
CA LEU A 210 14.41 7.12 -24.22
C LEU A 210 13.37 6.72 -23.16
N LEU A 211 13.75 6.80 -21.89
CA LEU A 211 12.89 6.54 -20.74
C LEU A 211 12.62 7.89 -20.04
N THR A 212 11.37 8.18 -19.74
CA THR A 212 10.98 9.35 -18.93
C THR A 212 10.05 8.93 -17.82
N SER A 213 10.23 9.46 -16.62
CA SER A 213 9.32 9.27 -15.47
C SER A 213 9.08 10.62 -14.80
N LEU A 214 7.82 10.92 -14.48
CA LEU A 214 7.36 12.13 -13.80
C LEU A 214 6.49 11.73 -12.60
N GLY A 215 6.97 11.97 -11.39
CA GLY A 215 6.24 11.72 -10.14
C GLY A 215 5.82 13.02 -9.47
N LEU A 216 4.60 13.05 -8.91
CA LEU A 216 4.06 14.18 -8.14
C LEU A 216 3.36 13.67 -6.88
N ASP A 217 3.75 14.17 -5.70
CA ASP A 217 3.07 13.93 -4.43
C ASP A 217 2.45 15.23 -3.91
N PHE A 218 1.21 15.17 -3.43
CA PHE A 218 0.57 16.29 -2.72
C PHE A 218 -0.49 15.83 -1.71
N GLY A 219 -0.59 16.54 -0.59
CA GLY A 219 -1.54 16.21 0.47
C GLY A 219 -1.16 16.81 1.82
N SER A 220 -1.71 16.23 2.89
CA SER A 220 -1.48 16.64 4.29
C SER A 220 -0.56 15.67 5.05
N VAL A 221 -0.03 14.63 4.39
CA VAL A 221 0.79 13.58 5.03
C VAL A 221 2.26 13.78 4.71
N PHE A 222 2.61 13.88 3.43
CA PHE A 222 3.97 14.13 2.96
C PHE A 222 4.09 15.55 2.40
N PRO A 223 5.27 16.20 2.48
CA PRO A 223 5.50 17.47 1.81
C PRO A 223 5.21 17.37 0.31
N ASN A 224 4.51 18.37 -0.24
CA ASN A 224 4.26 18.47 -1.67
C ASN A 224 5.59 18.49 -2.44
N ARG A 225 5.76 17.57 -3.40
CA ARG A 225 7.03 17.39 -4.13
C ARG A 225 6.79 16.85 -5.54
N GLY A 226 7.70 17.19 -6.44
CA GLY A 226 7.75 16.63 -7.79
C GLY A 226 9.13 16.10 -8.11
N GLY A 227 9.21 15.09 -8.97
CA GLY A 227 10.47 14.49 -9.41
C GLY A 227 10.39 14.08 -10.89
N MET A 228 11.52 14.14 -11.57
CA MET A 228 11.69 13.64 -12.93
C MET A 228 12.91 12.73 -13.00
N LEU A 229 12.78 11.62 -13.74
CA LEU A 229 13.91 10.80 -14.16
C LEU A 229 13.90 10.72 -15.69
N ILE A 230 15.09 10.88 -16.29
CA ILE A 230 15.34 10.63 -17.70
C ILE A 230 16.43 9.57 -17.78
N GLY A 231 16.23 8.55 -18.61
CA GLY A 231 17.19 7.48 -18.86
C GLY A 231 17.29 7.13 -20.34
N LEU A 232 18.37 6.45 -20.72
CA LEU A 232 18.55 5.94 -22.08
C LEU A 232 18.89 4.45 -21.99
N ARG A 233 18.08 3.61 -22.62
CA ARG A 233 18.26 2.16 -22.67
C ARG A 233 18.62 1.73 -24.08
N TRP A 234 19.80 1.15 -24.23
CA TRP A 234 20.18 0.45 -25.46
C TRP A 234 19.60 -0.97 -25.44
N ILE A 235 19.05 -1.41 -26.58
CA ILE A 235 18.58 -2.78 -26.79
C ILE A 235 19.53 -3.46 -27.79
N PRO A 236 20.33 -4.45 -27.37
CA PRO A 236 21.17 -5.24 -28.27
C PRO A 236 20.38 -5.90 -29.42
N ARG A 237 21.11 -6.41 -30.42
CA ARG A 237 20.57 -7.26 -31.49
C ARG A 237 21.00 -8.71 -31.26
#